data_AF-A0A5C9E368-F1
#
_entry.id   AF-A0A5C9E368-F1
#
_cell.length_a   1.000
_cell.length_b   1.000
_cell.length_c   1.000
_cell.angle_alpha   90.00
_cell.angle_beta   90.00
_cell.angle_gamma   90.00
#
_symmetry.space_group_name_H-M   'P 1'
#
loop_
_entity.id
_entity.type
_entity.pdbx_description
1 polymer ?
#
loop_
_entity_poly.entity_id
_entity_poly.type
_entity_poly.pdbx_seq_one_letter_code
_entity_poly.pdbx_strand_id
1 'polypeptide(L)'
;MPTREELKKIRGLLETLTLRKHPFLEKCATAKVLAFSDFDGAIKQYRSLANQAIFGQQFQKQTNGNCTSSIEEVRKNLDGESFGKELLGALKGLKKDYLEHVLQPAVKTYITQDLPRSELEILYEYALNIDGLIEVYQFFSKMRKDSF
;
A
#
# COMPACT_ATOMS: atom_id res chain seq x y z
N MET A 1 20.20 16.74 11.18
CA MET A 1 19.69 17.13 9.85
C MET A 1 20.48 16.37 8.80
N PRO A 2 19.88 15.92 7.69
CA PRO A 2 20.60 15.16 6.67
C PRO A 2 21.63 16.01 5.93
N THR A 3 22.73 15.40 5.50
CA THR A 3 23.80 16.05 4.74
C THR A 3 23.41 16.23 3.27
N ARG A 4 24.17 17.05 2.52
CA ARG A 4 23.91 17.29 1.09
C ARG A 4 24.01 16.01 0.25
N GLU A 5 24.94 15.12 0.59
CA GLU A 5 25.09 13.84 -0.11
C GLU A 5 23.95 12.86 0.23
N GLU A 6 23.51 12.84 1.49
CA GLU A 6 22.32 12.07 1.91
C GLU A 6 21.05 12.53 1.17
N LEU A 7 20.85 13.85 1.03
CA LEU A 7 19.74 14.41 0.27
C LEU A 7 19.80 14.04 -1.22
N LYS A 8 20.99 14.05 -1.84
CA LYS A 8 21.15 13.57 -3.23
C LYS A 8 20.81 12.08 -3.36
N LYS A 9 21.22 11.26 -2.40
CA LYS A 9 20.96 9.81 -2.38
C LYS A 9 19.45 9.52 -2.30
N ILE A 10 18.71 10.26 -1.47
CA ILE A 10 17.25 10.18 -1.39
C ILE A 10 16.60 10.68 -2.67
N ARG A 11 17.06 11.82 -3.21
CA ARG A 11 16.52 12.39 -4.44
C ARG A 11 16.62 11.41 -5.62
N GLY A 12 17.79 10.80 -5.82
CA GLY A 12 17.98 9.84 -6.92
C GLY A 12 17.11 8.58 -6.79
N LEU A 13 16.83 8.14 -5.55
CA LEU A 13 15.88 7.08 -5.27
C LEU A 13 14.45 7.50 -5.68
N LEU A 14 13.99 8.66 -5.22
CA LEU A 14 12.64 9.16 -5.52
C LEU A 14 12.43 9.40 -7.02
N GLU A 15 13.40 9.97 -7.71
CA GLU A 15 13.33 10.18 -9.17
C GLU A 15 13.13 8.86 -9.91
N THR A 16 13.83 7.80 -9.49
CA THR A 16 13.70 6.49 -10.14
C THR A 16 12.38 5.81 -9.81
N LEU A 17 11.94 5.89 -8.55
CA LEU A 17 10.65 5.35 -8.14
C LEU A 17 9.51 6.04 -8.91
N THR A 18 9.58 7.35 -9.08
CA THR A 18 8.52 8.13 -9.76
C THR A 18 8.42 7.84 -11.26
N LEU A 19 9.55 7.53 -11.91
CA LEU A 19 9.60 7.26 -13.35
C LEU A 19 9.31 5.80 -13.71
N ARG A 20 9.24 4.91 -12.71
CA ARG A 20 9.02 3.49 -12.93
C ARG A 20 7.54 3.21 -13.25
N LYS A 21 7.29 2.19 -14.07
CA LYS A 21 5.95 1.61 -14.17
C LYS A 21 5.59 0.88 -12.87
N HIS A 22 4.35 1.09 -12.41
CA HIS A 22 3.80 0.43 -11.22
C HIS A 22 2.62 -0.47 -11.64
N PRO A 23 2.86 -1.74 -12.01
CA PRO A 23 1.83 -2.64 -12.49
C PRO A 23 0.69 -2.85 -11.49
N PHE A 24 0.97 -2.73 -10.19
CA PHE A 24 -0.06 -2.81 -9.16
C PHE A 24 -1.03 -1.62 -9.23
N LEU A 25 -0.51 -0.40 -9.38
CA LEU A 25 -1.35 0.80 -9.51
C LEU A 25 -2.17 0.79 -10.80
N GLU A 26 -1.66 0.21 -11.89
CA GLU A 26 -2.44 -0.03 -13.11
C GLU A 26 -3.63 -0.98 -12.86
N LYS A 27 -3.44 -2.04 -12.07
CA LYS A 27 -4.53 -2.93 -11.66
C LYS A 27 -5.53 -2.23 -10.74
N CYS A 28 -5.07 -1.36 -9.82
CA CYS A 28 -5.95 -0.51 -9.02
C CYS A 28 -6.80 0.42 -9.90
N ALA A 29 -6.20 1.05 -10.91
CA ALA A 29 -6.92 1.86 -11.88
C ALA A 29 -7.96 1.03 -12.66
N THR A 30 -7.59 -0.19 -13.08
CA THR A 30 -8.51 -1.13 -13.74
C THR A 30 -9.72 -1.46 -12.87
N ALA A 31 -9.51 -1.72 -11.57
CA ALA A 31 -10.61 -1.97 -10.64
C ALA A 31 -11.55 -0.76 -10.49
N LYS A 32 -11.02 0.47 -10.49
CA LYS A 32 -11.84 1.69 -10.50
C LYS A 32 -12.68 1.81 -11.77
N VAL A 33 -12.12 1.49 -12.93
CA VAL A 33 -12.84 1.52 -14.20
C VAL A 33 -13.93 0.44 -14.25
N LEU A 34 -13.61 -0.77 -13.78
CA LEU A 34 -14.57 -1.88 -13.73
C LEU A 34 -15.80 -1.55 -12.88
N ALA A 35 -15.63 -0.76 -11.81
CA ALA A 35 -16.71 -0.37 -10.92
C ALA A 35 -17.84 0.44 -11.59
N PHE A 36 -17.62 1.04 -12.77
CA PHE A 36 -18.67 1.72 -13.52
C PHE A 36 -19.63 0.77 -14.24
N SER A 37 -19.18 -0.45 -14.59
CA SER A 37 -19.97 -1.42 -15.35
C SER A 37 -20.31 -2.69 -14.58
N ASP A 38 -19.42 -3.12 -13.68
CA ASP A 38 -19.58 -4.30 -12.83
C ASP A 38 -18.97 -4.03 -11.46
N PHE A 39 -19.78 -3.46 -10.57
CA PHE A 39 -19.34 -3.08 -9.23
C PHE A 39 -18.98 -4.29 -8.35
N ASP A 40 -19.71 -5.40 -8.47
CA ASP A 40 -19.41 -6.62 -7.72
C ASP A 40 -18.11 -7.27 -8.20
N GLY A 41 -17.88 -7.28 -9.52
CA GLY A 41 -16.60 -7.67 -10.12
C GLY A 41 -15.44 -6.81 -9.64
N ALA A 42 -15.65 -5.49 -9.55
CA ALA A 42 -14.65 -4.56 -9.03
C ALA A 42 -14.29 -4.81 -7.56
N ILE A 43 -15.27 -5.16 -6.71
CA ILE A 43 -15.02 -5.56 -5.32
C ILE A 43 -14.22 -6.87 -5.26
N LYS A 44 -14.56 -7.87 -6.07
CA LYS A 44 -13.81 -9.13 -6.14
C LYS A 44 -12.36 -8.89 -6.55
N GLN A 45 -12.15 -8.04 -7.56
CA GLN A 45 -10.81 -7.66 -8.02
C GLN A 45 -10.04 -6.92 -6.91
N TYR A 46 -10.68 -5.99 -6.22
CA TYR A 46 -10.08 -5.29 -5.08
C TYR A 46 -9.65 -6.24 -3.96
N ARG A 47 -10.50 -7.19 -3.57
CA ARG A 47 -10.16 -8.21 -2.56
C ARG A 47 -8.95 -9.05 -3.01
N SER A 48 -8.90 -9.42 -4.28
CA SER A 48 -7.75 -10.12 -4.85
C SER A 48 -6.46 -9.30 -4.76
N LEU A 49 -6.53 -7.99 -5.08
CA LEU A 49 -5.39 -7.08 -4.96
C LEU A 49 -4.92 -6.91 -3.51
N ALA A 50 -5.85 -6.73 -2.57
CA ALA A 50 -5.54 -6.64 -1.15
C ALA A 50 -4.86 -7.92 -0.63
N ASN A 51 -5.36 -9.09 -1.04
CA ASN A 51 -4.75 -10.37 -0.69
C ASN A 51 -3.31 -10.50 -1.22
N GLN A 52 -3.07 -10.08 -2.46
CA GLN A 52 -1.72 -10.12 -3.06
C GLN A 52 -0.76 -9.15 -2.39
N ALA A 53 -1.20 -7.92 -2.11
CA ALA A 53 -0.33 -6.86 -1.59
C ALA A 53 -0.04 -6.98 -0.09
N ILE A 54 -1.03 -7.36 0.72
CA ILE A 54 -0.95 -7.30 2.18
C ILE A 54 -0.74 -8.70 2.78
N PHE A 55 -1.30 -9.75 2.20
CA PHE A 55 -1.19 -11.11 2.75
C PHE A 55 -0.17 -11.99 2.02
N GLY A 56 0.54 -11.44 1.04
CA GLY A 56 1.65 -12.12 0.39
C GLY A 56 2.81 -12.40 1.36
N GLN A 57 3.45 -13.56 1.24
CA GLN A 57 4.58 -13.98 2.09
C GLN A 57 5.72 -12.94 2.10
N GLN A 58 5.97 -12.30 0.95
CA GLN A 58 6.99 -11.27 0.83
C GLN A 58 6.70 -10.05 1.71
N PHE A 59 5.45 -9.56 1.75
CA PHE A 59 5.07 -8.45 2.62
C PHE A 59 5.22 -8.81 4.11
N GLN A 60 4.79 -10.02 4.50
CA GLN A 60 4.95 -10.51 5.87
C GLN A 60 6.43 -10.60 6.27
N LYS A 61 7.29 -11.06 5.37
CA LYS A 61 8.74 -11.09 5.60
C LYS A 61 9.32 -9.69 5.77
N GLN A 62 8.92 -8.72 4.94
CA GLN A 62 9.44 -7.35 5.02
C GLN A 62 8.96 -6.59 6.27
N THR A 63 7.80 -6.94 6.80
CA THR A 63 7.27 -6.30 8.01
C THR A 63 7.83 -6.89 9.30
N ASN A 64 8.49 -8.06 9.28
CA ASN A 64 9.06 -8.75 10.45
C ASN A 64 8.12 -8.80 11.66
N GLY A 65 6.81 -8.88 11.42
CA GLY A 65 5.80 -8.90 12.47
C GLY A 65 5.38 -7.54 13.03
N ASN A 66 6.03 -6.43 12.66
CA ASN A 66 5.72 -5.08 13.15
C ASN A 66 4.32 -4.59 12.76
N CYS A 67 3.71 -5.18 11.74
CA CYS A 67 2.38 -4.82 11.25
C CYS A 67 1.32 -5.91 11.51
N THR A 68 1.62 -6.93 12.33
CA THR A 68 0.76 -8.13 12.46
C THR A 68 -0.67 -7.79 12.87
N SER A 69 -0.85 -6.95 13.90
CA SER A 69 -2.17 -6.53 14.38
C SER A 69 -2.98 -5.81 13.30
N SER A 70 -2.36 -4.86 12.60
CA SER A 70 -3.00 -4.11 11.52
C SER A 70 -3.29 -4.98 10.29
N ILE A 71 -2.44 -5.96 9.98
CA ILE A 71 -2.68 -6.96 8.93
C ILE A 71 -3.90 -7.82 9.27
N GLU A 72 -4.00 -8.30 10.52
CA GLU A 72 -5.15 -9.10 10.99
C GLU A 72 -6.44 -8.30 10.96
N GLU A 73 -6.40 -7.03 11.37
CA GLU A 73 -7.55 -6.13 11.30
C GLU A 73 -8.01 -5.91 9.86
N VAL A 74 -7.09 -5.68 8.93
CA VAL A 74 -7.42 -5.59 7.50
C VAL A 74 -8.04 -6.88 7.00
N ARG A 75 -7.49 -8.05 7.36
CA ARG A 75 -8.03 -9.36 6.95
C ARG A 75 -9.47 -9.55 7.42
N LYS A 76 -9.72 -9.33 8.71
CA LYS A 76 -11.04 -9.45 9.32
C LYS A 76 -12.08 -8.59 8.60
N ASN A 77 -11.73 -7.35 8.25
CA ASN A 77 -12.63 -6.43 7.57
C ASN A 77 -12.76 -6.69 6.06
N LEU A 78 -11.76 -7.33 5.43
CA LEU A 78 -11.79 -7.67 4.01
C LEU A 78 -12.69 -8.88 3.72
N ASP A 79 -12.65 -9.88 4.62
CA ASP A 79 -13.42 -11.12 4.54
C ASP A 79 -14.88 -10.95 4.98
N GLY A 80 -15.18 -9.85 5.70
CA GLY A 80 -16.55 -9.49 6.06
C GLY A 80 -17.44 -9.22 4.85
N GLU A 81 -18.76 -9.37 5.04
CA GLU A 81 -19.76 -9.14 3.98
C GLU A 81 -19.92 -7.66 3.63
N SER A 82 -19.53 -6.73 4.52
CA SER A 82 -19.66 -5.30 4.32
C SER A 82 -18.35 -4.63 3.92
N PHE A 83 -18.35 -3.98 2.76
CA PHE A 83 -17.32 -3.03 2.35
C PHE A 83 -17.55 -1.71 3.14
N GLY A 84 -17.15 -1.72 4.41
CA GLY A 84 -17.49 -0.72 5.43
C GLY A 84 -16.34 0.20 5.84
N LYS A 85 -16.68 1.30 6.54
CA LYS A 85 -15.74 2.33 7.01
C LYS A 85 -14.59 1.74 7.86
N GLU A 86 -14.84 0.62 8.50
CA GLU A 86 -13.92 -0.16 9.31
C GLU A 86 -12.74 -0.66 8.48
N LEU A 87 -12.96 -1.09 7.24
CA LEU A 87 -11.88 -1.50 6.33
C LEU A 87 -10.95 -0.33 5.98
N LEU A 88 -11.51 0.86 5.74
CA LEU A 88 -10.69 2.06 5.51
C LEU A 88 -9.88 2.45 6.74
N GLY A 89 -10.47 2.32 7.94
CA GLY A 89 -9.78 2.51 9.20
C GLY A 89 -8.59 1.58 9.33
N ALA A 90 -8.82 0.28 9.13
CA ALA A 90 -7.79 -0.75 9.18
C ALA A 90 -6.66 -0.51 8.17
N LEU A 91 -6.98 -0.14 6.92
CA LEU A 91 -5.96 0.17 5.90
C LEU A 91 -5.11 1.39 6.25
N LYS A 92 -5.74 2.42 6.83
CA LYS A 92 -5.01 3.61 7.31
C LYS A 92 -4.13 3.28 8.51
N GLY A 93 -4.61 2.42 9.42
CA GLY A 93 -3.81 1.87 10.53
C GLY A 93 -2.60 1.12 10.01
N LEU A 94 -2.80 0.19 9.08
CA LEU A 94 -1.72 -0.53 8.42
C LEU A 94 -0.72 0.40 7.73
N LYS A 95 -1.20 1.41 7.00
CA LYS A 95 -0.32 2.42 6.38
C LYS A 95 0.55 3.10 7.42
N LYS A 96 -0.06 3.56 8.52
CA LYS A 96 0.65 4.26 9.59
C LYS A 96 1.73 3.36 10.19
N ASP A 97 1.37 2.15 10.61
CA ASP A 97 2.31 1.20 11.22
C ASP A 97 3.43 0.82 10.25
N TYR A 98 3.12 0.62 8.98
CA TYR A 98 4.11 0.31 7.95
C TYR A 98 5.11 1.47 7.77
N LEU A 99 4.62 2.71 7.72
CA LEU A 99 5.50 3.87 7.60
C LEU A 99 6.39 4.04 8.84
N GLU A 100 5.81 3.94 10.04
CA GLU A 100 6.51 4.19 11.30
C GLU A 100 7.49 3.07 11.67
N HIS A 101 7.12 1.82 11.44
CA HIS A 101 7.88 0.66 11.93
C HIS A 101 8.65 -0.12 10.87
N VAL A 102 8.45 0.20 9.57
CA VAL A 102 9.16 -0.47 8.48
C VAL A 102 9.89 0.53 7.60
N LEU A 103 9.16 1.44 6.95
CA LEU A 103 9.76 2.31 5.94
C LEU A 103 10.68 3.39 6.54
N GLN A 104 10.25 4.10 7.58
CA GLN A 104 11.08 5.13 8.22
C GLN A 104 12.40 4.57 8.78
N PRO A 105 12.41 3.44 9.53
CA PRO A 105 13.65 2.79 9.94
C PRO A 105 14.54 2.41 8.75
N ALA A 106 13.98 1.84 7.69
CA ALA A 106 14.74 1.43 6.51
C ALA A 106 15.37 2.63 5.77
N VAL A 107 14.63 3.74 5.64
CA VAL A 107 15.17 4.99 5.08
C VAL A 107 16.33 5.49 5.94
N LYS A 108 16.21 5.46 7.26
CA LYS A 108 17.30 5.85 8.16
C LYS A 108 18.53 4.97 7.96
N THR A 109 18.37 3.65 7.87
CA THR A 109 19.45 2.70 7.60
C THR A 109 20.08 2.91 6.22
N TYR A 110 19.28 3.22 5.19
CA TYR A 110 19.78 3.52 3.85
C TYR A 110 20.68 4.76 3.81
N ILE A 111 20.31 5.76 4.61
CA ILE A 111 21.07 7.01 4.73
C ILE A 111 22.38 6.77 5.49
N THR A 112 22.36 6.00 6.59
CA THR A 112 23.49 5.95 7.54
C THR A 112 24.35 4.68 7.50
N GLN A 113 23.81 3.56 7.03
CA GLN A 113 24.42 2.21 7.15
C GLN A 113 24.39 1.43 5.82
N ASP A 114 24.13 2.14 4.71
CA ASP A 114 24.22 1.63 3.35
C ASP A 114 23.33 0.40 3.04
N LEU A 115 22.07 0.45 3.49
CA LEU A 115 21.03 -0.48 3.03
C LEU A 115 21.06 -0.56 1.48
N PRO A 116 20.94 -1.75 0.87
CA PRO A 116 20.85 -1.85 -0.57
C PRO A 116 19.66 -1.07 -1.10
N ARG A 117 19.91 -0.24 -2.10
CA ARG A 117 18.87 0.59 -2.75
C ARG A 117 17.67 -0.23 -3.21
N SER A 118 17.92 -1.42 -3.76
CA SER A 118 16.87 -2.34 -4.22
C SER A 118 15.93 -2.80 -3.11
N GLU A 119 16.44 -2.98 -1.89
CA GLU A 119 15.61 -3.34 -0.74
C GLU A 119 14.69 -2.18 -0.35
N LEU A 120 15.24 -0.95 -0.32
CA LEU A 120 14.43 0.23 -0.02
C LEU A 120 13.36 0.47 -1.10
N GLU A 121 13.68 0.26 -2.38
CA GLU A 121 12.70 0.36 -3.47
C GLU A 121 11.55 -0.62 -3.31
N ILE A 122 11.81 -1.85 -2.86
CA ILE A 122 10.76 -2.85 -2.56
C ILE A 122 9.85 -2.36 -1.43
N LEU A 123 10.41 -1.78 -0.37
CA LEU A 123 9.62 -1.23 0.74
C LEU A 123 8.75 -0.06 0.31
N TYR A 124 9.27 0.83 -0.56
CA TYR A 124 8.47 1.89 -1.15
C TYR A 124 7.32 1.35 -2.01
N GLU A 125 7.56 0.31 -2.81
CA GLU A 125 6.51 -0.31 -3.62
C GLU A 125 5.36 -0.84 -2.75
N TYR A 126 5.66 -1.42 -1.58
CA TYR A 126 4.61 -1.85 -0.65
C TYR A 126 3.82 -0.67 -0.05
N ALA A 127 4.48 0.43 0.29
CA ALA A 127 3.78 1.64 0.72
C ALA A 127 2.84 2.16 -0.38
N LEU A 128 3.30 2.18 -1.64
CA LEU A 128 2.48 2.55 -2.80
C LEU A 128 1.31 1.60 -3.01
N ASN A 129 1.50 0.30 -2.79
CA ASN A 129 0.41 -0.68 -2.92
C ASN A 129 -0.68 -0.45 -1.86
N ILE A 130 -0.29 -0.16 -0.61
CA ILE A 130 -1.25 0.19 0.45
C ILE A 130 -2.02 1.46 0.06
N ASP A 131 -1.33 2.47 -0.48
CA ASP A 131 -1.97 3.70 -0.95
C ASP A 131 -2.93 3.48 -2.12
N GLY A 132 -2.54 2.66 -3.09
CA GLY A 132 -3.41 2.26 -4.20
C GLY A 132 -4.69 1.57 -3.71
N LEU A 133 -4.60 0.70 -2.70
CA LEU A 133 -5.77 0.06 -2.10
C LEU A 133 -6.67 1.08 -1.40
N ILE A 134 -6.10 1.98 -0.59
CA ILE A 134 -6.86 3.04 0.08
C ILE A 134 -7.62 3.90 -0.95
N GLU A 135 -6.96 4.27 -2.04
CA GLU A 135 -7.56 5.10 -3.08
C GLU A 135 -8.74 4.39 -3.78
N VAL A 136 -8.57 3.12 -4.15
CA VAL A 136 -9.64 2.32 -4.76
C VAL A 136 -10.82 2.17 -3.79
N TYR A 137 -10.56 1.89 -2.52
CA TYR A 137 -11.60 1.80 -1.50
C TYR A 137 -12.40 3.11 -1.39
N GLN A 138 -11.70 4.24 -1.33
CA GLN A 138 -12.33 5.56 -1.24
C GLN A 138 -13.15 5.89 -2.48
N PHE A 139 -12.67 5.49 -3.66
CA PHE A 139 -13.41 5.62 -4.91
C PHE A 139 -14.72 4.81 -4.87
N PHE A 140 -14.66 3.52 -4.50
CA PHE A 140 -15.87 2.69 -4.35
C PHE A 140 -16.86 3.25 -3.32
N SER A 141 -16.34 3.80 -2.23
CA SER A 141 -17.16 4.43 -1.19
C SER A 141 -17.90 5.67 -1.67
N LYS A 142 -17.36 6.41 -2.64
CA LYS A 142 -18.03 7.55 -3.27
C LYS A 142 -19.10 7.06 -4.24
N MET A 143 -18.76 6.12 -5.11
CA MET A 143 -19.70 5.52 -6.08
C MET A 143 -20.98 4.98 -5.43
N ARG A 144 -20.87 4.28 -4.28
CA ARG A 144 -22.05 3.80 -3.54
C ARG A 144 -22.93 4.91 -2.97
N LYS A 145 -22.36 6.06 -2.62
CA LYS A 145 -23.12 7.21 -2.09
C LYS A 145 -23.87 7.96 -3.18
N ASP A 146 -23.36 7.93 -4.41
CA ASP A 146 -23.95 8.60 -5.56
C ASP A 146 -24.98 7.72 -6.32
N SER A 147 -25.27 6.51 -5.82
CA SER A 147 -26.22 5.56 -6.41
C SER A 147 -27.63 5.57 -5.77
N PHE A 148 -27.98 6.65 -5.06
CA PHE A 148 -29.31 6.88 -4.46
C PHE A 148 -29.84 8.27 -4.83
#